data_AF-A0A833EBD4-F1
#
_entry.id   AF-A0A833EBD4-F1
#
_cell.length_a   1.000
_cell.length_b   1.000
_cell.length_c   1.000
_cell.angle_alpha   90.00
_cell.angle_beta   90.00
_cell.angle_gamma   90.00
#
_symmetry.space_group_name_H-M   'P 1'
#
loop_
_entity.id
_entity.type
_entity.pdbx_description
1 polymer ?
#
loop_
_entity_poly.entity_id
_entity_poly.type
_entity_poly.pdbx_seq_one_letter_code
_entity_poly.pdbx_strand_id
1 'polypeptide(L)' 'LPKIEKYNFDAHDVPLAPYLIEAHRRGIEVVIIGCQGKEITCPEIKMELSKEVEASIERAVKMVLEEIEKR' A
#
# COMPACT_ATOMS: atom_id res chain seq x y z
N LEU A 1 9.09 -11.27 -2.07
CA LEU A 1 9.99 -10.17 -2.53
C LEU A 1 11.30 -10.22 -1.73
N PRO A 2 12.32 -10.99 -2.14
CA PRO A 2 13.55 -11.11 -1.35
C PRO A 2 14.62 -10.13 -1.85
N LYS A 3 15.28 -9.43 -0.91
CA LYS A 3 16.35 -8.42 -1.09
C LYS A 3 15.90 -6.96 -1.26
N ILE A 4 15.00 -6.49 -0.41
CA ILE A 4 14.90 -5.06 -0.12
C ILE A 4 15.68 -4.85 1.18
N GLU A 5 16.77 -4.08 1.15
CA GLU A 5 17.45 -3.61 2.38
C GLU A 5 16.41 -3.00 3.31
N LYS A 6 16.52 -3.18 4.63
CA LYS A 6 15.57 -2.67 5.63
C LYS A 6 15.12 -1.25 5.25
N TYR A 7 13.95 -1.17 4.65
CA TYR A 7 13.39 0.08 4.15
C TYR A 7 12.77 0.76 5.37
N ASN A 8 13.52 1.64 6.04
CA ASN A 8 13.01 2.53 7.10
C ASN A 8 12.13 3.63 6.46
N PHE A 9 11.14 3.27 5.65
CA PHE A 9 10.54 4.18 4.68
C PHE A 9 9.08 4.52 4.95
N ASP A 10 8.41 3.82 5.86
CA ASP A 10 7.06 4.21 6.25
C ASP A 10 7.08 5.05 7.53
N ALA A 11 6.18 6.04 7.56
CA ALA A 11 6.04 6.98 8.68
C ALA A 11 5.43 6.32 9.94
N HIS A 12 5.36 4.99 10.00
CA HIS A 12 4.71 4.25 11.07
C HIS A 12 5.70 3.46 11.92
N ASP A 13 7.01 3.54 11.60
CA ASP A 13 8.13 2.89 12.31
C ASP A 13 7.95 1.37 12.51
N VAL A 14 7.05 0.75 11.73
CA VAL A 14 6.71 -0.66 11.83
C VAL A 14 6.66 -1.25 10.42
N PRO A 15 7.63 -2.11 10.05
CA PRO A 15 7.64 -2.68 8.72
C PRO A 15 6.44 -3.61 8.51
N LEU A 16 5.71 -3.42 7.40
CA LEU A 16 4.59 -4.30 7.03
C LEU A 16 5.05 -5.72 6.64
N ALA A 17 6.28 -5.86 6.14
CA ALA A 17 6.79 -7.11 5.55
C ALA A 17 6.67 -8.37 6.42
N PRO A 18 7.01 -8.37 7.73
CA PRO A 18 6.87 -9.55 8.59
C PRO A 18 5.43 -10.06 8.67
N TYR A 19 4.43 -9.17 8.70
CA TYR A 19 3.02 -9.53 8.77
C TYR A 19 2.54 -10.20 7.48
N LEU A 20 2.99 -9.70 6.33
CA LEU A 20 2.67 -10.29 5.02
C LEU A 20 3.26 -11.70 4.87
N ILE A 21 4.50 -11.91 5.35
CA ILE A 21 5.16 -13.22 5.36
C ILE A 21 4.38 -14.20 6.22
N GLU A 22 3.94 -13.78 7.41
CA GLU A 22 3.17 -14.65 8.31
C GLU A 22 1.79 -15.00 7.74
N ALA A 23 1.08 -14.04 7.13
CA ALA A 23 -0.18 -14.31 6.45
C ALA A 23 0.00 -15.37 5.34
N HIS A 24 1.05 -15.23 4.52
CA HIS A 24 1.37 -16.22 3.49
C HIS A 24 1.68 -17.60 4.07
N ARG A 25 2.45 -17.69 5.17
CA ARG A 25 2.75 -18.96 5.87
C ARG A 25 1.50 -19.67 6.39
N ARG A 26 0.45 -18.90 6.70
CA ARG A 26 -0.86 -19.41 7.11
C ARG A 26 -1.76 -19.83 5.95
N GLY A 27 -1.27 -19.80 4.71
CA GLY A 27 -2.04 -20.14 3.51
C GLY A 27 -3.04 -19.06 3.10
N ILE A 28 -2.88 -17.83 3.62
CA ILE A 28 -3.72 -16.69 3.23
C ILE A 28 -3.12 -16.09 1.97
N GLU A 29 -3.94 -16.00 0.91
CA GLU A 29 -3.60 -15.22 -0.28
C GLU A 29 -3.62 -13.73 0.06
N VAL A 30 -2.53 -13.04 -0.26
CA VAL A 30 -2.33 -11.62 0.03
C VAL A 30 -2.12 -10.87 -1.28
N VAL A 31 -2.95 -9.87 -1.53
CA VAL A 31 -2.81 -8.95 -2.67
C VAL A 31 -2.51 -7.55 -2.13
N ILE A 32 -1.55 -6.86 -2.75
CA ILE A 32 -1.16 -5.49 -2.38
C ILE A 32 -1.46 -4.57 -3.56
N ILE A 33 -2.34 -3.59 -3.34
CA ILE A 33 -2.64 -2.53 -4.30
C ILE A 33 -1.99 -1.25 -3.77
N GLY A 34 -0.85 -0.89 -4.36
CA GLY A 34 -0.10 0.33 -3.99
C GLY A 34 -0.44 1.51 -4.88
N CYS A 35 -0.42 2.72 -4.31
CA CYS A 35 -0.46 3.97 -5.04
C CYS A 35 0.74 4.83 -4.61
N GLN A 36 1.51 5.32 -5.58
CA GLN A 36 2.67 6.16 -5.31
C GLN A 36 2.21 7.56 -4.89
N GLY A 37 2.58 7.98 -3.68
CA GLY A 37 2.37 9.36 -3.24
C GLY A 37 3.21 10.34 -4.07
N LYS A 38 2.63 11.49 -4.43
CA LYS A 38 3.33 12.57 -5.12
C LYS A 38 4.20 13.39 -4.17
N GLU A 39 3.65 13.72 -3.00
CA GLU A 39 4.34 14.45 -1.93
C GLU A 39 3.93 13.90 -0.57
N ILE A 40 4.86 13.87 0.37
CA ILE A 40 4.60 13.60 1.78
C ILE A 40 4.91 14.89 2.53
N THR A 41 3.89 15.46 3.18
CA THR A 41 4.00 16.80 3.79
C THR A 41 4.38 16.68 5.27
N CYS A 42 5.52 17.28 5.63
CA CYS A 42 6.03 17.35 7.00
C CYS A 42 7.02 18.55 7.09
N PRO A 43 6.93 19.43 8.11
CA PRO A 43 6.03 19.37 9.27
C PRO A 43 4.62 19.93 9.02
N GLU A 44 4.44 20.72 7.95
CA GLU A 44 3.16 21.32 7.59
C GLU A 44 2.25 20.29 6.94
N ILE A 45 1.22 19.85 7.66
CA ILE A 45 0.29 18.82 7.19
C ILE A 45 -0.71 19.44 6.22
N LYS A 46 -0.75 18.94 4.98
CA LYS A 46 -1.86 19.17 4.05
C LYS A 46 -2.87 18.02 4.19
N MET A 47 -4.13 18.36 4.40
CA MET A 47 -5.21 17.39 4.61
C MET A 47 -5.75 16.77 3.31
N GLU A 48 -5.37 17.31 2.15
CA GLU A 48 -5.90 16.92 0.85
C GLU A 48 -4.94 16.02 0.09
N LEU A 49 -5.50 15.19 -0.81
CA LEU A 49 -4.71 14.41 -1.75
C LEU A 49 -4.26 15.30 -2.91
N SER A 50 -3.09 15.02 -3.47
CA SER A 50 -2.73 15.59 -4.78
C SER A 50 -3.68 15.07 -5.86
N LYS A 51 -3.94 15.87 -6.89
CA LYS A 51 -4.80 15.53 -8.04
C LYS A 51 -4.47 14.17 -8.65
N GLU A 52 -3.18 13.84 -8.74
CA GLU A 52 -2.71 12.57 -9.29
C GLU A 52 -3.10 11.35 -8.45
N VAL A 53 -3.02 11.49 -7.12
CA VAL A 53 -3.41 10.42 -6.18
C VAL A 53 -4.93 10.32 -6.13
N GLU A 54 -5.67 11.43 -6.11
CA GLU A 54 -7.12 11.43 -6.13
C GLU A 54 -7.68 10.76 -7.40
N ALA A 55 -7.12 11.07 -8.57
CA ALA A 55 -7.50 10.45 -9.83
C ALA A 55 -7.22 8.93 -9.89
N SER A 56 -6.38 8.40 -9.00
CA SER A 56 -6.07 6.97 -8.93
C SER A 56 -7.10 6.15 -8.15
N ILE A 57 -7.98 6.80 -7.36
CA ILE A 57 -8.89 6.13 -6.42
C ILE A 57 -9.84 5.18 -7.13
N GLU A 58 -10.55 5.63 -8.17
CA GLU A 58 -11.53 4.79 -8.88
C GLU A 58 -10.88 3.53 -9.47
N ARG A 59 -9.66 3.67 -9.99
CA ARG A 59 -8.89 2.54 -10.51
C ARG A 59 -8.49 1.57 -9.40
N ALA A 60 -8.06 2.08 -8.25
CA ALA A 60 -7.72 1.25 -7.10
C ALA A 60 -8.94 0.48 -6.57
N VAL A 61 -10.11 1.14 -6.48
CA VAL A 61 -11.38 0.51 -6.11
C VAL A 61 -11.74 -0.60 -7.09
N LYS A 62 -11.61 -0.35 -8.39
CA LYS A 62 -11.84 -1.37 -9.43
C LYS A 62 -10.94 -2.59 -9.25
N MET A 63 -9.65 -2.40 -8.97
CA MET A 63 -8.72 -3.50 -8.69
C MET A 63 -9.13 -4.31 -7.46
N VAL A 64 -9.58 -3.66 -6.38
CA VAL A 64 -10.06 -4.36 -5.19
C VAL A 64 -11.27 -5.24 -5.53
N LEU A 65 -12.25 -4.70 -6.28
CA LEU A 65 -13.43 -5.44 -6.69
C LEU A 65 -13.07 -6.63 -7.60
N GLU A 66 -12.16 -6.42 -8.56
CA GLU A 66 -11.67 -7.49 -9.44
C GLU A 66 -11.01 -8.63 -8.65
N GLU A 67 -10.24 -8.34 -7.59
CA GLU A 67 -9.65 -9.40 -6.74
C GLU A 67 -10.68 -10.12 -5.86
N ILE A 68 -11.76 -9.45 -5.47
CA ILE A 68 -12.86 -10.09 -4.72
C ILE A 68 -13.67 -11.01 -5.65
N GLU A 69 -13.94 -10.58 -6.88
CA GLU A 69 -14.75 -11.31 -7.87
C GLU A 69 -14.02 -12.50 -8.53
N LYS A 70 -12.69 -12.56 -8.46
CA LYS A 70 -11.90 -13.70 -8.99
C LYS A 70 -12.10 -15.00 -8.22
N ARG A 71 -12.76 -14.95 -7.05
CA ARG A 71 -13.02 -16.08 -6.16
C ARG A 71 -14.39 -16.69 -6.42
#